data_AF-A0A354SN06-F1
#
_entry.id   AF-A0A354SN06-F1
#
_cell.length_a   1.000
_cell.length_b   1.000
_cell.length_c   1.000
_cell.angle_alpha   90.00
_cell.angle_beta   90.00
_cell.angle_gamma   90.00
#
_symmetry.space_group_name_H-M   'P 1'
#
loop_
_entity.id
_entity.type
_entity.pdbx_description
1 polymer ?
#
loop_
_entity_poly.entity_id
_entity_poly.type
_entity_poly.pdbx_seq_one_letter_code
_entity_poly.pdbx_strand_id
1 'polypeptide(L)'
;MAQVYIDHKSNEINAIKVLLEQIELKDTLISIDAIGTQTAIAEQIKEKGGKYLLGVKSNQKHTLQEVESYFCLLYKKHIMRFCLVGVICSPL
;
A
#
# COMPACT_ATOMS: atom_id res chain seq x y z
N MET A 1 0.87 -7.12 18.10
CA MET A 1 -0.10 -6.04 17.74
C MET A 1 0.39 -4.77 18.39
N ALA A 2 0.50 -3.68 17.64
CA ALA A 2 0.95 -2.38 18.14
C ALA A 2 0.02 -1.30 17.61
N GLN A 3 -0.21 -0.26 18.40
CA GLN A 3 -1.07 0.86 18.05
C GLN A 3 -0.46 2.14 18.62
N VAL A 4 -0.52 3.22 17.85
CA VAL A 4 -0.04 4.54 18.25
C VAL A 4 -1.22 5.50 18.25
N TYR A 5 -1.37 6.26 19.33
CA TYR A 5 -2.35 7.34 19.40
C TYR A 5 -1.85 8.53 18.58
N ILE A 6 -2.74 9.11 17.78
CA ILE A 6 -2.44 10.26 16.94
C ILE A 6 -3.19 11.46 17.50
N ASP A 7 -2.44 12.47 17.94
CA ASP A 7 -3.03 13.74 18.34
C ASP A 7 -3.63 14.47 17.13
N HIS A 8 -4.66 15.28 17.36
CA HIS A 8 -5.48 15.92 16.32
C HIS A 8 -4.70 16.78 15.31
N LYS A 9 -3.46 17.18 15.65
CA LYS A 9 -2.57 17.98 14.80
C LYS A 9 -1.51 17.16 14.04
N SER A 10 -1.38 15.86 14.33
CA SER A 10 -0.44 14.94 13.67
C SER A 10 -1.09 14.18 12.52
N ASN A 11 -0.31 13.79 11.51
CA ASN A 11 -0.81 13.03 10.36
C ASN A 11 -0.60 11.52 10.54
N GLU A 12 -1.48 10.73 9.93
CA GLU A 12 -1.43 9.25 9.96
C GLU A 12 -0.12 8.69 9.40
N ILE A 13 0.47 9.42 8.45
CA ILE A 13 1.71 9.06 7.77
C ILE A 13 2.88 8.98 8.76
N ASN A 14 3.04 10.00 9.60
CA ASN A 14 4.11 10.05 10.59
C ASN A 14 3.90 8.98 11.65
N ALA A 15 2.66 8.74 12.06
CA ALA A 15 2.33 7.69 13.02
C ALA A 15 2.66 6.29 12.48
N ILE A 16 2.39 6.02 11.19
CA ILE A 16 2.77 4.77 10.53
C ILE A 16 4.30 4.57 10.58
N LYS A 17 5.08 5.60 10.28
CA LYS A 17 6.55 5.51 10.34
C LYS A 17 7.05 5.14 11.73
N VAL A 18 6.53 5.81 12.76
CA VAL A 18 6.88 5.52 14.17
C VAL A 18 6.45 4.11 14.56
N LEU A 19 5.25 3.69 14.14
CA LEU A 19 4.76 2.34 14.42
C LEU A 19 5.67 1.26 13.81
N LEU A 20 6.10 1.45 12.56
CA LEU A 20 7.03 0.56 11.87
C LEU A 20 8.40 0.51 12.54
N GLU A 21 8.83 1.57 13.23
CA GLU A 21 10.06 1.55 14.03
C GLU A 21 9.96 0.64 15.25
N GLN A 22 8.79 0.61 15.89
CA GLN A 22 8.56 -0.04 17.17
C GLN A 22 8.22 -1.53 17.07
N ILE A 23 7.91 -2.04 15.87
CA ILE A 23 7.56 -3.45 15.66
C ILE A 23 8.65 -4.20 14.89
N GLU A 24 8.75 -5.49 15.18
CA GLU A 24 9.57 -6.42 14.41
C GLU A 24 8.89 -6.67 13.06
N LEU A 25 9.61 -6.41 11.96
CA LEU A 25 9.07 -6.50 10.59
C LEU A 25 9.67 -7.67 9.81
N LYS A 26 10.74 -8.29 10.31
CA LYS A 26 11.44 -9.34 9.58
C LYS A 26 10.48 -10.48 9.21
N ASP A 27 10.54 -10.87 7.93
CA ASP A 27 9.74 -11.95 7.34
C ASP A 27 8.21 -11.80 7.52
N THR A 28 7.74 -10.58 7.83
CA THR A 28 6.32 -10.28 8.08
C THR A 28 5.69 -9.56 6.89
N LEU A 29 4.43 -9.90 6.57
CA LEU A 29 3.64 -9.20 5.56
C LEU A 29 2.89 -8.03 6.19
N ILE A 30 3.18 -6.81 5.71
CA ILE A 30 2.57 -5.57 6.15
C ILE A 30 1.57 -5.10 5.10
N SER A 31 0.29 -5.02 5.48
CA SER A 31 -0.74 -4.37 4.67
C SER A 31 -1.13 -3.03 5.29
N ILE A 32 -1.16 -1.97 4.50
CA ILE A 32 -1.54 -0.62 4.95
C ILE A 32 -2.57 -0.06 3.98
N ASP A 33 -3.53 0.73 4.48
CA ASP A 33 -4.46 1.44 3.61
C ASP A 33 -3.72 2.35 2.63
N ALA A 34 -4.38 2.69 1.53
CA ALA A 34 -3.83 3.46 0.43
C ALA A 34 -3.31 4.86 0.82
N ILE A 35 -3.69 5.41 1.98
CA ILE A 35 -3.09 6.65 2.53
C ILE A 35 -1.59 6.43 2.88
N GLY A 36 -1.20 5.22 3.25
CA GLY A 36 0.17 4.84 3.58
C GLY A 36 1.03 4.45 2.38
N THR A 37 0.52 4.52 1.16
CA THR A 37 1.23 4.16 -0.08
C THR A 37 2.23 5.25 -0.48
N GLN A 38 3.30 5.36 0.31
CA GLN A 38 4.42 6.27 0.12
C GLN A 38 5.71 5.49 -0.01
N THR A 39 6.59 5.93 -0.91
CA THR A 39 7.88 5.30 -1.16
C THR A 39 8.70 5.14 0.12
N ALA A 40 8.75 6.16 0.97
CA ALA A 40 9.48 6.12 2.24
C ALA A 40 8.97 5.04 3.21
N ILE A 41 7.68 4.73 3.20
CA ILE A 41 7.09 3.67 4.05
C ILE A 41 7.47 2.29 3.49
N ALA A 42 7.39 2.11 2.17
CA ALA A 42 7.79 0.87 1.50
C ALA A 42 9.29 0.58 1.69
N GLU A 43 10.14 1.61 1.61
CA GLU A 43 11.57 1.53 1.88
C GLU A 43 11.85 1.10 3.31
N GLN A 44 11.21 1.75 4.29
CA GLN A 44 11.36 1.40 5.70
C GLN A 44 10.98 -0.05 6.01
N ILE A 45 9.90 -0.56 5.41
CA ILE A 45 9.50 -1.97 5.56
C ILE A 45 10.57 -2.90 4.98
N LYS A 46 11.09 -2.58 3.79
CA LYS A 46 12.12 -3.37 3.09
C LYS A 46 13.44 -3.38 3.85
N GLU A 47 13.90 -2.23 4.35
CA GLU A 47 15.14 -2.10 5.14
C GLU A 47 15.11 -2.96 6.40
N LYS A 48 13.94 -3.08 7.03
CA LYS A 48 13.70 -3.96 8.18
C LYS A 48 13.43 -5.42 7.82
N GLY A 49 13.57 -5.80 6.54
CA GLY A 49 13.39 -7.19 6.08
C GLY A 49 11.94 -7.67 6.02
N GLY A 50 10.98 -6.74 6.02
CA GLY A 50 9.56 -7.02 5.85
C GLY A 50 9.13 -7.07 4.39
N LYS A 51 7.96 -7.66 4.16
CA LYS A 51 7.24 -7.66 2.87
C LYS A 51 6.03 -6.74 3.00
N TYR A 52 5.59 -6.12 1.92
CA TYR A 52 4.43 -5.22 1.96
C TYR A 52 3.40 -5.51 0.86
N LEU A 53 2.14 -5.21 1.17
CA LEU A 53 1.01 -5.16 0.25
C LEU A 53 0.31 -3.81 0.44
N LEU A 54 0.62 -2.85 -0.42
CA LEU A 54 0.11 -1.48 -0.33
C LEU A 54 -0.88 -1.22 -1.48
N GLY A 55 -2.08 -0.73 -1.15
CA GLY A 55 -3.10 -0.41 -2.15
C GLY A 55 -2.82 0.92 -2.85
N VAL A 56 -2.86 0.97 -4.17
CA VAL A 56 -2.79 2.24 -4.92
C VAL A 56 -4.22 2.80 -5.06
N LYS A 57 -4.45 4.04 -4.61
CA LYS A 57 -5.73 4.75 -4.80
C LYS A 57 -5.80 5.36 -6.21
N SER A 58 -7.00 5.46 -6.76
CA SER A 58 -7.25 6.01 -8.11
C SER A 58 -6.85 7.47 -8.31
N ASN A 59 -6.63 8.21 -7.22
CA ASN A 59 -6.15 9.60 -7.26
C ASN A 59 -4.65 9.71 -7.57
N GLN A 60 -3.88 8.61 -7.50
CA GLN A 60 -2.47 8.54 -7.90
C GLN A 60 -2.37 8.10 -9.37
N LYS A 61 -2.76 9.00 -10.29
CA LYS A 61 -3.00 8.68 -11.71
C LYS A 61 -1.80 8.03 -12.42
N HIS A 62 -0.58 8.49 -12.19
CA HIS A 62 0.62 7.96 -12.86
C HIS A 62 0.93 6.52 -12.38
N THR A 63 0.95 6.31 -11.07
CA THR A 63 1.17 5.00 -10.46
C THR A 63 0.10 4.00 -10.88
N LEU A 64 -1.17 4.42 -10.93
CA LEU A 64 -2.26 3.58 -11.40
C LEU A 64 -2.06 3.16 -12.86
N GLN A 65 -1.72 4.11 -13.74
CA GLN A 65 -1.47 3.84 -15.17
C GLN A 65 -0.29 2.89 -15.38
N GLU A 66 0.78 3.02 -14.60
CA GLU A 66 1.91 2.09 -14.67
C GLU A 66 1.49 0.69 -14.22
N VAL A 67 0.81 0.57 -13.07
CA VAL A 67 0.29 -0.71 -12.59
C VAL A 67 -0.66 -1.35 -13.61
N GLU A 68 -1.56 -0.57 -14.21
CA GLU A 68 -2.44 -1.03 -15.29
C GLU A 68 -1.64 -1.52 -16.50
N SER A 69 -0.63 -0.78 -16.93
CA SER A 69 0.18 -1.12 -18.11
C SER A 69 0.98 -2.42 -17.90
N TYR A 70 1.57 -2.61 -16.73
CA TYR A 70 2.38 -3.80 -16.43
C TYR A 70 1.53 -5.05 -16.12
N PHE A 71 0.41 -4.90 -15.40
CA PHE A 71 -0.34 -6.05 -14.89
C PHE A 71 -1.60 -6.39 -15.70
N CYS A 72 -2.25 -5.44 -16.38
CA CYS A 72 -3.48 -5.70 -17.11
C CYS A 72 -3.27 -6.60 -18.35
N LEU A 73 -2.07 -6.56 -18.95
CA LEU A 73 -1.69 -7.46 -20.06
C LEU A 73 -1.60 -8.94 -19.62
N LEU A 74 -1.23 -9.20 -18.36
CA LEU A 74 -0.92 -10.55 -17.88
C LEU A 74 -2.09 -11.25 -17.17
N TYR A 75 -3.01 -10.50 -16.54
CA TYR A 75 -4.02 -11.06 -15.62
C TYR A 75 -5.48 -10.96 -16.10
N LYS A 76 -5.70 -10.64 -17.39
CA LYS A 76 -7.01 -10.37 -18.00
C LYS A 76 -8.08 -11.47 -17.81
N LYS A 77 -7.70 -12.71 -17.48
CA LYS A 77 -8.61 -13.87 -17.30
C LYS A 77 -8.99 -14.21 -15.84
N HIS A 78 -8.31 -13.67 -14.83
CA HIS A 78 -8.43 -14.14 -13.43
C HIS A 78 -8.87 -13.08 -12.41
N ILE A 79 -9.16 -11.84 -12.84
CA ILE A 79 -9.58 -10.77 -11.93
C ILE A 79 -11.11 -10.81 -11.74
N MET A 80 -11.53 -11.55 -10.72
CA MET A 80 -12.93 -11.63 -10.25
C MET A 80 -13.17 -10.68 -9.08
N ARG A 81 -13.80 -9.54 -9.38
CA ARG A 81 -14.75 -8.68 -8.63
C ARG A 81 -14.70 -8.53 -7.09
N PHE A 82 -13.67 -8.94 -6.37
CA PHE A 82 -13.51 -8.62 -4.95
C PHE A 82 -12.31 -7.70 -4.78
N CYS A 83 -12.61 -6.50 -4.29
CA CYS A 83 -11.71 -5.39 -4.05
C CYS A 83 -10.36 -5.83 -3.45
N LEU A 84 -9.29 -5.81 -4.26
CA LEU A 84 -7.89 -5.84 -3.80
C LEU A 84 -6.90 -5.18 -4.77
N VAL A 85 -7.34 -4.85 -5.98
CA VAL A 85 -6.78 -3.77 -6.79
C VAL A 85 -7.97 -3.08 -7.43
N GLY A 86 -8.26 -1.85 -7.03
CA GLY A 86 -9.30 -1.02 -7.62
C GLY A 86 -8.88 -0.52 -9.00
N VAL A 87 -8.76 -1.43 -9.96
CA VAL A 87 -8.55 -1.15 -11.38
C VAL A 87 -9.81 -1.63 -12.09
N ILE A 88 -10.78 -0.74 -12.16
CA ILE A 88 -11.95 -0.91 -13.01
C ILE A 88 -11.48 -0.56 -14.43
N CYS A 89 -10.93 -1.55 -15.12
CA CYS A 89 -10.82 -1.48 -16.57
C CYS A 89 -12.22 -1.79 -17.12
N SER A 90 -13.08 -0.78 -17.19
CA SER A 90 -14.37 -0.83 -17.91
C SER A 90 -14.40 0.32 -18.91
N PRO A 91 -14.79 0.09 -20.16
CA PRO A 91 -15.01 1.17 -21.10
C PRO A 91 -16.41 1.73 -20.83
N LEU A 92 -16.53 2.71 -19.92
CA LEU A 92 -17.68 3.61 -19.80
C LEU A 92 -17.21 4.94 -19.20
#